data_AF-A0A1F4ANQ7-F1
#
_entry.id   AF-A0A1F4ANQ7-F1
#
_cell.length_a   1.000
_cell.length_b   1.000
_cell.length_c   1.000
_cell.angle_alpha   90.00
_cell.angle_beta   90.00
_cell.angle_gamma   90.00
#
_symmetry.space_group_name_H-M   'P 1'
#
loop_
_entity.id
_entity.type
_entity.pdbx_description
1 polymer ?
#
loop_
_entity_poly.entity_id
_entity_poly.type
_entity_poly.pdbx_seq_one_letter_code
_entity_poly.pdbx_strand_id
1 'polypeptide(L)'
;MTKKKPIKRALDRYALNEIEAALELLEKSWVDFLYGVRLGNRCIRAEHRRGTRGRGLATVHRMLEVYRRQLIDGKRIAIFTALTFCVQENVPLPYWLGDAILDIEAKVNREPSNLHELFGLKALLPADGKRAKTTRQDLKWKHPLWHRVRELMVKSSKDAAIKQAREELKIPYSQRKCREMFDTADRLQSTFLDAWDGGKKHRIE
;
A
#
# COMPACT_ATOMS: atom_id res chain seq x y z
N MET A 1 -26.77 -14.99 4.44
CA MET A 1 -26.06 -14.99 3.13
C MET A 1 -26.33 -13.67 2.42
N THR A 2 -25.39 -12.72 2.46
CA THR A 2 -25.52 -11.43 1.78
C THR A 2 -25.25 -11.60 0.29
N LYS A 3 -26.31 -11.48 -0.54
CA LYS A 3 -26.20 -11.43 -2.01
C LYS A 3 -25.35 -10.21 -2.39
N LYS A 4 -24.07 -10.40 -2.71
CA LYS A 4 -23.25 -9.36 -3.34
C LYS A 4 -23.88 -9.03 -4.70
N LYS A 5 -24.46 -7.83 -4.84
CA LYS A 5 -24.88 -7.32 -6.15
C LYS A 5 -23.65 -7.31 -7.07
N PRO A 6 -23.76 -7.78 -8.33
CA PRO A 6 -22.62 -7.88 -9.20
C PRO A 6 -22.17 -6.48 -9.62
N ILE A 7 -20.86 -6.24 -9.56
CA ILE A 7 -20.16 -5.02 -10.02
C ILE A 7 -20.41 -4.76 -11.52
N LYS A 8 -20.98 -5.72 -12.26
CA LYS A 8 -21.38 -5.64 -13.68
C LYS A 8 -22.11 -4.34 -14.07
N ARG A 9 -22.99 -3.80 -13.21
CA ARG A 9 -23.86 -2.65 -13.57
C ARG A 9 -23.15 -1.32 -13.89
N ALA A 10 -21.87 -1.18 -13.58
CA ALA A 10 -21.10 0.04 -13.92
C ALA A 10 -20.40 -0.04 -15.29
N LEU A 11 -20.18 -1.24 -15.81
CA LEU A 11 -19.43 -1.47 -17.06
C LEU A 11 -20.31 -1.28 -18.30
N ASP A 12 -21.58 -1.69 -18.20
CA ASP A 12 -22.55 -1.60 -19.31
C ASP A 12 -22.94 -0.14 -19.68
N ARG A 13 -22.45 0.86 -18.93
CA ARG A 13 -22.79 2.28 -19.15
C ARG A 13 -21.87 2.99 -20.15
N TYR A 14 -20.71 2.43 -20.47
CA TYR A 14 -19.76 3.07 -21.37
C TYR A 14 -19.15 2.03 -22.31
N ALA A 15 -19.45 2.16 -23.60
CA ALA A 15 -18.82 1.36 -24.64
C ALA A 15 -17.31 1.59 -24.65
N LEU A 16 -16.57 0.55 -25.05
CA LEU A 16 -15.14 0.71 -25.32
C LEU A 16 -14.92 1.56 -26.55
N ASN A 17 -13.93 2.43 -26.47
CA ASN A 17 -13.39 3.01 -27.70
C ASN A 17 -12.53 1.98 -28.45
N GLU A 18 -12.16 2.30 -29.68
CA GLU A 18 -11.42 1.38 -30.56
C GLU A 18 -10.09 0.92 -29.95
N ILE A 19 -9.37 1.82 -29.26
CA ILE A 19 -8.10 1.51 -28.58
C ILE A 19 -8.32 0.53 -27.44
N GLU A 20 -9.34 0.78 -26.62
CA GLU A 20 -9.70 -0.08 -25.48
C GLU A 20 -10.18 -1.46 -25.96
N ALA A 21 -10.91 -1.54 -27.07
CA ALA A 21 -11.35 -2.80 -27.67
C ALA A 21 -10.16 -3.59 -28.25
N ALA A 22 -9.24 -2.92 -28.94
CA ALA A 22 -8.02 -3.55 -29.44
C ALA A 22 -7.13 -4.08 -28.30
N LEU A 23 -7.03 -3.32 -27.21
CA LEU A 23 -6.28 -3.75 -26.02
C LEU A 23 -6.97 -4.90 -25.28
N GLU A 24 -8.29 -5.03 -25.36
CA GLU A 24 -9.02 -6.13 -24.72
C GLU A 24 -8.64 -7.49 -25.31
N LEU A 25 -8.34 -7.50 -26.61
CA LEU A 25 -7.85 -8.68 -27.33
C LEU A 25 -6.44 -9.09 -26.89
N LEU A 26 -5.63 -8.13 -26.42
CA LEU A 26 -4.26 -8.38 -25.97
C LEU A 26 -4.23 -8.75 -24.48
N GLU A 27 -4.73 -7.85 -23.61
CA GLU A 27 -4.68 -8.01 -22.16
C GLU A 27 -5.77 -7.16 -21.48
N LYS A 28 -6.73 -7.85 -20.85
CA LYS A 28 -7.91 -7.22 -20.22
C LYS A 28 -7.54 -6.25 -19.10
N SER A 29 -6.48 -6.51 -18.36
CA SER A 29 -6.03 -5.62 -17.28
C SER A 29 -5.55 -4.27 -17.81
N TRP A 30 -4.99 -4.18 -19.01
CA TRP A 30 -4.57 -2.90 -19.60
C TRP A 30 -5.77 -2.04 -19.99
N VAL A 31 -6.85 -2.67 -20.43
CA VAL A 31 -8.13 -1.99 -20.69
C VAL A 31 -8.75 -1.49 -19.41
N ASP A 32 -8.75 -2.30 -18.35
CA ASP A 32 -9.22 -1.88 -17.02
C ASP A 32 -8.45 -0.66 -16.51
N PHE A 33 -7.13 -0.62 -16.74
CA PHE A 33 -6.30 0.54 -16.44
C PHE A 33 -6.70 1.77 -17.26
N LEU A 34 -6.69 1.68 -18.60
CA LEU A 34 -7.00 2.82 -19.47
C LEU A 34 -8.40 3.37 -19.24
N TYR A 35 -9.37 2.49 -19.05
CA TYR A 35 -10.74 2.90 -18.75
C TYR A 35 -10.84 3.58 -17.38
N GLY A 36 -10.11 3.08 -16.38
CA GLY A 36 -9.99 3.73 -15.07
C GLY A 36 -9.37 5.12 -15.17
N VAL A 37 -8.34 5.28 -16.01
CA VAL A 37 -7.73 6.58 -16.32
C VAL A 37 -8.75 7.52 -16.97
N ARG A 38 -9.46 7.04 -18.00
CA ARG A 38 -10.42 7.84 -18.78
C ARG A 38 -11.60 8.34 -17.96
N LEU A 39 -12.14 7.50 -17.07
CA LEU A 39 -13.35 7.82 -16.31
C LEU A 39 -13.09 8.28 -14.87
N GLY A 40 -11.83 8.25 -14.40
CA GLY A 40 -11.49 8.53 -13.01
C GLY A 40 -12.16 7.57 -12.01
N ASN A 41 -12.58 6.40 -12.47
CA ASN A 41 -13.41 5.46 -11.73
C ASN A 41 -12.74 4.09 -11.57
N ARG A 42 -13.08 3.40 -10.49
CA ARG A 42 -12.68 2.01 -10.25
C ARG A 42 -13.40 1.08 -11.23
N CYS A 43 -12.64 0.40 -12.07
CA CYS A 43 -13.17 -0.59 -13.03
C CYS A 43 -12.47 -1.94 -12.82
N ILE A 44 -13.25 -3.02 -12.91
CA ILE A 44 -12.77 -4.40 -12.89
C ILE A 44 -13.67 -5.15 -13.87
N ARG A 45 -13.12 -5.57 -15.01
CA ARG A 45 -13.86 -6.39 -15.98
C ARG A 45 -13.49 -7.86 -15.91
N ALA A 46 -12.29 -8.15 -15.43
CA ALA A 46 -11.86 -9.53 -15.19
C ALA A 46 -12.61 -10.15 -13.99
N GLU A 47 -12.89 -11.45 -14.05
CA GLU A 47 -13.51 -12.20 -12.94
C GLU A 47 -12.59 -12.36 -11.71
N HIS A 48 -11.37 -11.80 -11.75
CA HIS A 48 -10.37 -11.98 -10.70
C HIS A 48 -10.64 -11.11 -9.46
N ARG A 49 -10.47 -11.75 -8.28
CA ARG A 49 -11.05 -11.34 -6.99
C ARG A 49 -10.47 -10.09 -6.33
N ARG A 50 -9.41 -9.48 -6.86
CA ARG A 50 -8.76 -8.31 -6.24
C ARG A 50 -8.92 -7.11 -7.15
N GLY A 51 -9.94 -6.31 -6.88
CA GLY A 51 -10.21 -5.14 -7.69
C GLY A 51 -9.12 -4.08 -7.62
N THR A 52 -8.77 -3.51 -8.76
CA THR A 52 -7.90 -2.35 -8.94
C THR A 52 -8.33 -1.20 -8.03
N ARG A 53 -7.43 -0.48 -7.38
CA ARG A 53 -7.81 0.60 -6.45
C ARG A 53 -8.21 1.91 -7.12
N GLY A 54 -8.04 2.04 -8.44
CA GLY A 54 -8.66 3.08 -9.27
C GLY A 54 -8.40 4.51 -8.79
N ARG A 55 -7.27 4.74 -8.10
CA ARG A 55 -6.88 6.07 -7.63
C ARG A 55 -6.56 6.94 -8.85
N GLY A 56 -6.86 8.23 -8.77
CA GLY A 56 -6.46 9.16 -9.84
C GLY A 56 -4.95 9.14 -10.08
N LEU A 57 -4.53 9.21 -11.35
CA LEU A 57 -3.12 9.08 -11.75
C LEU A 57 -2.18 10.03 -11.01
N ALA A 58 -2.60 11.27 -10.74
CA ALA A 58 -1.82 12.24 -9.97
C ALA A 58 -1.51 11.72 -8.55
N THR A 59 -2.48 11.08 -7.89
CA THR A 59 -2.29 10.47 -6.57
C THR A 59 -1.40 9.24 -6.64
N VAL A 60 -1.56 8.39 -7.66
CA VAL A 60 -0.67 7.24 -7.88
C VAL A 60 0.77 7.71 -8.09
N HIS A 61 0.98 8.72 -8.93
CA HIS A 61 2.29 9.32 -9.19
C HIS A 61 2.92 9.89 -7.91
N ARG A 62 2.19 10.70 -7.13
CA ARG A 62 2.70 11.23 -5.85
C ARG A 62 3.09 10.13 -4.86
N MET A 63 2.31 9.04 -4.80
CA MET A 63 2.64 7.88 -3.97
C MET A 63 3.91 7.17 -4.45
N LEU A 64 4.07 7.00 -5.77
CA LEU A 64 5.28 6.42 -6.35
C LEU A 64 6.51 7.28 -6.09
N GLU A 65 6.38 8.61 -6.11
CA GLU A 65 7.47 9.53 -5.77
C GLU A 65 7.90 9.44 -4.30
N VAL A 66 6.98 9.13 -3.37
CA VAL A 66 7.37 8.83 -1.97
C VAL A 66 8.27 7.59 -1.93
N TYR A 67 7.92 6.51 -2.64
CA TYR A 67 8.75 5.31 -2.69
C TYR A 67 10.08 5.56 -3.39
N ARG A 68 10.09 6.36 -4.47
CA ARG A 68 11.33 6.74 -5.17
C ARG A 68 12.29 7.47 -4.22
N ARG A 69 11.82 8.44 -3.44
CA ARG A 69 12.64 9.14 -2.44
C ARG A 69 13.16 8.17 -1.37
N GLN A 70 12.32 7.27 -0.88
CA GLN A 70 12.76 6.25 0.07
C GLN A 70 13.87 5.36 -0.50
N LEU A 71 13.79 4.98 -1.79
CA LEU A 71 14.84 4.22 -2.45
C LEU A 71 16.15 5.02 -2.55
N ILE A 72 16.07 6.31 -2.91
CA ILE A 72 17.22 7.23 -2.95
C ILE A 72 17.86 7.35 -1.54
N ASP A 73 17.05 7.36 -0.48
CA ASP A 73 17.52 7.31 0.92
C ASP A 73 18.12 5.94 1.32
N GLY A 74 18.26 4.99 0.38
CA GLY A 74 18.80 3.65 0.62
C GLY A 74 17.80 2.62 1.18
N LYS A 75 16.50 2.96 1.29
CA LYS A 75 15.47 2.04 1.80
C LYS A 75 15.00 1.10 0.69
N ARG A 76 15.74 0.03 0.43
CA ARG A 76 15.45 -0.96 -0.63
C ARG A 76 14.06 -1.61 -0.57
N ILE A 77 13.42 -1.63 0.60
CA ILE A 77 12.03 -2.09 0.75
C ILE A 77 11.04 -1.30 -0.11
N ALA A 78 11.39 -0.07 -0.47
CA ALA A 78 10.60 0.77 -1.35
C ALA A 78 10.36 0.11 -2.72
N ILE A 79 11.30 -0.71 -3.22
CA ILE A 79 11.17 -1.44 -4.50
C ILE A 79 9.98 -2.41 -4.41
N PHE A 80 9.99 -3.30 -3.42
CA PHE A 80 8.93 -4.29 -3.24
C PHE A 80 7.58 -3.65 -2.96
N THR A 81 7.59 -2.57 -2.17
CA THR A 81 6.36 -1.84 -1.81
C THR A 81 5.78 -1.10 -3.01
N ALA A 82 6.61 -0.44 -3.82
CA ALA A 82 6.19 0.23 -5.04
C ALA A 82 5.70 -0.76 -6.10
N LEU A 83 6.37 -1.92 -6.26
CA LEU A 83 5.91 -2.99 -7.13
C LEU A 83 4.52 -3.50 -6.72
N THR A 84 4.34 -3.79 -5.43
CA THR A 84 3.04 -4.18 -4.88
C THR A 84 1.99 -3.10 -5.10
N PHE A 85 2.37 -1.82 -4.96
CA PHE A 85 1.49 -0.70 -5.19
C PHE A 85 1.07 -0.57 -6.66
N CYS A 86 2.00 -0.69 -7.61
CA CYS A 86 1.70 -0.72 -9.04
C CYS A 86 0.73 -1.84 -9.39
N VAL A 87 0.93 -3.05 -8.83
CA VAL A 87 0.01 -4.19 -9.03
C VAL A 87 -1.38 -3.90 -8.44
N GLN A 88 -1.46 -3.27 -7.26
CA GLN A 88 -2.75 -2.92 -6.63
C GLN A 88 -3.52 -1.84 -7.38
N GLU A 89 -2.81 -0.88 -7.95
CA GLU A 89 -3.38 0.20 -8.77
C GLU A 89 -3.51 -0.21 -10.25
N ASN A 90 -3.00 -1.39 -10.62
CA ASN A 90 -2.94 -1.92 -11.97
C ASN A 90 -2.35 -0.92 -12.97
N VAL A 91 -1.23 -0.29 -12.59
CA VAL A 91 -0.53 0.68 -13.43
C VAL A 91 0.79 0.11 -13.94
N PRO A 92 1.28 0.55 -15.11
CA PRO A 92 2.62 0.19 -15.58
C PRO A 92 3.71 0.55 -14.55
N LEU A 93 4.81 -0.20 -14.56
CA LEU A 93 5.97 0.09 -13.71
C LEU A 93 6.66 1.37 -14.21
N PRO A 94 6.99 2.33 -13.32
CA PRO A 94 7.88 3.44 -13.67
C PRO A 94 9.28 2.93 -14.04
N TYR A 95 9.97 3.63 -14.95
CA TYR A 95 11.33 3.25 -15.37
C TYR A 95 12.29 3.03 -14.20
N TRP A 96 12.35 3.96 -13.24
CA TRP A 96 13.22 3.84 -12.06
C TRP A 96 12.99 2.55 -11.26
N LEU A 97 11.75 2.05 -11.24
CA LEU A 97 11.39 0.82 -10.55
C LEU A 97 11.77 -0.41 -11.38
N GLY A 98 11.59 -0.33 -12.70
CA GLY A 98 12.06 -1.35 -13.65
C GLY A 98 13.58 -1.53 -13.55
N ASP A 99 14.34 -0.43 -13.64
CA ASP A 99 15.79 -0.42 -13.52
C ASP A 99 16.24 -1.04 -12.19
N ALA A 100 15.59 -0.66 -11.08
CA ALA A 100 15.92 -1.20 -9.76
C ALA A 100 15.64 -2.72 -9.63
N ILE A 101 14.65 -3.25 -10.34
CA ILE A 101 14.36 -4.70 -10.38
C ILE A 101 15.39 -5.41 -11.26
N LEU A 102 15.72 -4.86 -12.42
CA LEU A 102 16.75 -5.40 -13.31
C LEU A 102 18.12 -5.44 -12.62
N ASP A 103 18.44 -4.44 -11.79
CA ASP A 103 19.65 -4.43 -10.97
C ASP A 103 19.67 -5.55 -9.92
N ILE A 104 18.51 -5.90 -9.35
CA ILE A 104 18.38 -7.03 -8.42
C ILE A 104 18.57 -8.35 -9.18
N GLU A 105 17.92 -8.50 -10.32
CA GLU A 105 18.06 -9.68 -11.19
C GLU A 105 19.52 -9.89 -11.61
N ALA A 106 20.18 -8.83 -12.08
CA ALA A 106 21.59 -8.88 -12.48
C ALA A 106 22.51 -9.34 -11.33
N LYS A 107 22.21 -8.95 -10.08
CA LYS A 107 22.96 -9.42 -8.90
C LYS A 107 22.73 -10.90 -8.62
N VAL A 108 21.47 -11.34 -8.65
CA VAL A 108 21.12 -12.77 -8.46
C VAL A 108 21.80 -13.65 -9.51
N ASN A 109 21.87 -13.19 -10.76
CA ASN A 109 22.50 -13.95 -11.84
C ASN A 109 24.03 -14.01 -11.74
N ARG A 110 24.67 -13.06 -11.04
CA ARG A 110 26.13 -13.04 -10.85
C ARG A 110 26.58 -13.85 -9.65
N GLU A 111 25.81 -13.86 -8.57
CA GLU A 111 26.22 -14.49 -7.31
C GLU A 111 25.04 -15.05 -6.50
N PRO A 112 25.24 -16.13 -5.72
CA PRO A 112 24.24 -16.64 -4.79
C PRO A 112 23.77 -15.54 -3.83
N SER A 113 22.55 -15.07 -4.04
CA SER A 113 22.00 -13.91 -3.34
C SER A 113 20.70 -14.25 -2.61
N ASN A 114 20.48 -13.61 -1.47
CA ASN A 114 19.23 -13.72 -0.74
C ASN A 114 18.28 -12.56 -1.13
N LEU A 115 17.18 -12.86 -1.82
CA LEU A 115 16.18 -11.86 -2.20
C LEU A 115 15.64 -11.06 -1.00
N HIS A 116 15.50 -11.70 0.16
CA HIS A 116 15.06 -11.05 1.38
C HIS A 116 16.02 -9.92 1.82
N GLU A 117 17.31 -10.09 1.55
CA GLU A 117 18.33 -9.07 1.80
C GLU A 117 18.39 -8.03 0.68
N LEU A 118 18.29 -8.46 -0.58
CA LEU A 118 18.30 -7.57 -1.74
C LEU A 118 17.14 -6.56 -1.71
N PHE A 119 15.96 -6.96 -1.27
CA PHE A 119 14.81 -6.07 -1.05
C PHE A 119 14.85 -5.33 0.30
N GLY A 120 15.92 -5.45 1.10
CA GLY A 120 16.02 -4.79 2.41
C GLY A 120 15.01 -5.27 3.45
N LEU A 121 14.43 -6.46 3.28
CA LEU A 121 13.44 -7.02 4.20
C LEU A 121 14.08 -7.55 5.48
N LYS A 122 15.35 -7.97 5.45
CA LYS A 122 16.06 -8.59 6.59
C LYS A 122 15.98 -7.79 7.89
N ALA A 123 16.14 -6.47 7.82
CA ALA A 123 16.07 -5.59 9.00
C ALA A 123 14.63 -5.35 9.49
N LEU A 124 13.67 -5.34 8.56
CA LEU A 124 12.27 -4.97 8.81
C LEU A 124 11.37 -6.15 9.16
N LEU A 125 11.64 -7.31 8.58
CA LEU A 125 10.84 -8.53 8.61
C LEU A 125 11.76 -9.76 8.68
N PRO A 126 12.53 -9.96 9.77
CA PRO A 126 13.43 -11.11 9.86
C PRO A 126 12.73 -12.43 9.52
N ALA A 127 13.42 -13.31 8.79
CA ALA A 127 12.83 -14.56 8.32
C ALA A 127 12.54 -15.54 9.46
N ASP A 128 13.42 -15.59 10.47
CA ASP A 128 13.45 -16.60 11.53
C ASP A 128 13.82 -16.04 12.92
N GLY A 129 13.73 -16.91 13.93
CA GLY A 129 14.08 -16.62 15.31
C GLY A 129 13.05 -15.81 16.11
N LYS A 130 13.40 -15.54 17.38
CA LYS A 130 12.54 -14.83 18.33
C LYS A 130 12.18 -13.42 17.84
N ARG A 131 13.11 -12.74 17.18
CA ARG A 131 12.91 -11.40 16.61
C ARG A 131 11.86 -11.40 15.50
N ALA A 132 11.87 -12.38 14.58
CA ALA A 132 10.85 -12.52 13.55
C ALA A 132 9.43 -12.67 14.15
N LYS A 133 9.28 -13.52 15.16
CA LYS A 133 8.00 -13.72 15.86
C LYS A 133 7.49 -12.42 16.48
N THR A 134 8.34 -11.71 17.23
CA THR A 134 8.00 -10.42 17.82
C THR A 134 7.65 -9.38 16.76
N THR A 135 8.44 -9.26 15.69
CA THR A 135 8.16 -8.31 14.59
C THR A 135 6.82 -8.59 13.91
N ARG A 136 6.48 -9.84 13.62
CA ARG A 136 5.16 -10.20 13.04
C ARG A 136 4.02 -9.84 13.98
N GLN A 137 4.22 -10.06 15.29
CA GLN A 137 3.24 -9.73 16.31
C GLN A 137 3.08 -8.22 16.49
N ASP A 138 4.16 -7.45 16.42
CA ASP A 138 4.15 -5.99 16.42
C ASP A 138 3.38 -5.47 15.18
N LEU A 139 3.68 -6.01 13.99
CA LEU A 139 3.00 -5.61 12.75
C LEU A 139 1.50 -5.89 12.76
N LYS A 140 1.08 -7.00 13.37
CA LYS A 140 -0.34 -7.34 13.56
C LYS A 140 -1.11 -6.22 14.25
N TRP A 141 -0.52 -5.61 15.28
CA TRP A 141 -1.19 -4.60 16.12
C TRP A 141 -0.92 -3.17 15.69
N LYS A 142 0.18 -2.90 14.98
CA LYS A 142 0.62 -1.54 14.64
C LYS A 142 -0.43 -0.75 13.86
N HIS A 143 -1.03 -1.33 12.82
CA HIS A 143 -2.01 -0.61 12.00
C HIS A 143 -3.38 -0.46 12.68
N PRO A 144 -3.98 -1.50 13.29
CA PRO A 144 -5.21 -1.35 14.06
C PRO A 144 -5.08 -0.33 15.21
N LEU A 145 -3.96 -0.36 15.94
CA LEU A 145 -3.68 0.61 17.00
C LEU A 145 -3.64 2.04 16.43
N TRP A 146 -2.89 2.27 15.35
CA TRP A 146 -2.80 3.61 14.75
C TRP A 146 -4.17 4.13 14.33
N HIS A 147 -4.96 3.33 13.61
CA HIS A 147 -6.30 3.74 13.17
C HIS A 147 -7.20 4.10 14.35
N ARG A 148 -7.23 3.25 15.37
CA ARG A 148 -8.11 3.46 16.53
C ARG A 148 -7.69 4.67 17.36
N VAL A 149 -6.38 4.86 17.56
CA VAL A 149 -5.86 6.04 18.27
C VAL A 149 -6.22 7.32 17.52
N ARG A 150 -6.09 7.36 16.18
CA ARG A 150 -6.48 8.54 15.38
C ARG A 150 -7.96 8.86 15.52
N GLU A 151 -8.85 7.87 15.55
CA GLU A 151 -10.28 8.09 15.79
C GLU A 151 -10.56 8.70 17.17
N LEU A 152 -9.89 8.20 18.21
CA LEU A 152 -10.10 8.65 19.59
C LEU A 152 -9.46 10.02 19.88
N MET A 153 -8.37 10.35 19.17
CA MET A 153 -7.69 11.64 19.30
C MET A 153 -8.54 12.83 18.85
N VAL A 154 -9.65 12.61 18.14
CA VAL A 154 -10.63 13.66 17.84
C VAL A 154 -11.25 14.24 19.12
N LYS A 155 -11.30 13.46 20.20
CA LYS A 155 -11.99 13.83 21.46
C LYS A 155 -11.12 13.74 22.71
N SER A 156 -9.86 13.34 22.57
CA SER A 156 -8.98 13.04 23.70
C SER A 156 -7.52 13.30 23.39
N SER A 157 -6.70 13.45 24.42
CA SER A 157 -5.25 13.55 24.24
C SER A 157 -4.67 12.25 23.67
N LYS A 158 -3.54 12.35 22.97
CA LYS A 158 -2.82 11.20 22.42
C LYS A 158 -2.62 10.06 23.42
N ASP A 159 -2.25 10.38 24.65
CA ASP A 159 -1.98 9.37 25.67
C ASP A 159 -3.24 8.69 26.21
N ALA A 160 -4.31 9.45 26.38
CA ALA A 160 -5.62 8.91 26.73
C ALA A 160 -6.15 7.99 25.61
N ALA A 161 -6.04 8.44 24.35
CA ALA A 161 -6.42 7.67 23.17
C ALA A 161 -5.62 6.37 23.04
N ILE A 162 -4.30 6.38 23.26
CA ILE A 162 -3.46 5.17 23.25
C ILE A 162 -3.87 4.21 24.36
N LYS A 163 -4.15 4.72 25.57
CA LYS A 163 -4.58 3.88 26.69
C LYS A 163 -5.91 3.19 26.38
N GLN A 164 -6.89 3.97 25.92
CA GLN A 164 -8.21 3.46 25.56
C GLN A 164 -8.13 2.47 24.39
N ALA A 165 -7.41 2.79 23.31
CA ALA A 165 -7.26 1.89 22.17
C ALA A 165 -6.58 0.56 22.56
N ARG A 166 -5.58 0.60 23.45
CA ARG A 166 -4.92 -0.60 23.98
C ARG A 166 -5.90 -1.52 24.70
N GLU A 167 -6.74 -0.95 25.55
CA GLU A 167 -7.75 -1.68 26.33
C GLU A 167 -8.84 -2.27 25.43
N GLU A 168 -9.39 -1.47 24.51
CA GLU A 168 -10.42 -1.91 23.56
C GLU A 168 -9.92 -3.01 22.62
N LEU A 169 -8.70 -2.88 22.08
CA LEU A 169 -8.10 -3.85 21.17
C LEU A 169 -7.44 -5.03 21.90
N LYS A 170 -7.43 -5.02 23.24
CA LYS A 170 -6.79 -6.04 24.10
C LYS A 170 -5.34 -6.34 23.69
N ILE A 171 -4.57 -5.29 23.44
CA ILE A 171 -3.19 -5.41 22.96
C ILE A 171 -2.28 -5.86 24.13
N PRO A 172 -1.47 -6.93 23.97
CA PRO A 172 -0.69 -7.53 25.05
C PRO A 172 0.62 -6.78 25.35
N TYR A 173 0.67 -5.48 25.10
CA TYR A 173 1.87 -4.66 25.25
C TYR A 173 1.69 -3.57 26.30
N SER A 174 2.80 -3.11 26.88
CA SER A 174 2.79 -1.98 27.81
C SER A 174 2.39 -0.69 27.12
N GLN A 175 1.91 0.29 27.91
CA GLN A 175 1.56 1.62 27.39
C GLN A 175 2.70 2.25 26.59
N ARG A 176 3.92 2.15 27.12
CA ARG A 176 5.14 2.68 26.48
C ARG A 176 5.35 2.06 25.10
N LYS A 177 5.27 0.74 24.99
CA LYS A 177 5.44 0.03 23.71
C LYS A 177 4.34 0.41 22.72
N CYS A 178 3.09 0.55 23.17
CA CYS A 178 2.00 1.04 22.32
C CYS A 178 2.26 2.47 21.82
N ARG A 179 2.80 3.36 22.65
CA ARG A 179 3.21 4.71 22.23
C ARG A 179 4.29 4.66 21.16
N GLU A 180 5.35 3.89 21.37
CA GLU A 180 6.42 3.71 20.38
C GLU A 180 5.89 3.14 19.04
N MET A 181 4.97 2.18 19.11
CA MET A 181 4.33 1.59 17.93
C MET A 181 3.46 2.61 17.18
N PHE A 182 2.67 3.41 17.90
CA PHE A 182 1.87 4.49 17.34
C PHE A 182 2.77 5.52 16.67
N ASP A 183 3.79 6.03 17.36
CA ASP A 183 4.71 7.05 16.84
C ASP A 183 5.43 6.60 15.58
N THR A 184 5.85 5.34 15.55
CA THR A 184 6.48 4.76 14.37
C THR A 184 5.48 4.62 13.22
N ALA A 185 4.22 4.27 13.50
CA ALA A 185 3.18 4.18 12.48
C ALA A 185 2.80 5.57 11.96
N ASP A 186 2.62 6.54 12.83
CA ASP A 186 2.20 7.90 12.53
C ASP A 186 3.25 8.63 11.68
N ARG A 187 4.53 8.50 12.03
CA ARG A 187 5.63 8.99 11.19
C ARG A 187 5.60 8.40 9.79
N LEU A 188 5.42 7.09 9.66
CA LEU A 188 5.33 6.43 8.35
C LEU A 188 4.10 6.92 7.57
N GLN A 189 2.93 6.99 8.20
CA GLN A 189 1.69 7.39 7.54
C GLN A 189 1.70 8.87 7.14
N SER A 190 2.32 9.76 7.92
CA SER A 190 2.40 11.19 7.61
C SER A 190 2.99 11.47 6.22
N THR A 191 4.09 10.79 5.85
CA THR A 191 4.69 10.92 4.51
C THR A 191 3.74 10.55 3.39
N PHE A 192 2.86 9.56 3.60
CA PHE A 192 1.88 9.12 2.59
C PHE A 192 0.61 9.96 2.61
N LEU A 193 0.19 10.46 3.79
CA LEU A 193 -0.96 11.35 3.92
C LEU A 193 -0.72 12.68 3.21
N ASP A 194 0.51 13.20 3.23
CA ASP A 194 0.87 14.41 2.50
C ASP A 194 0.84 14.21 0.97
N ALA A 195 1.20 13.00 0.50
CA ALA A 195 1.08 12.64 -0.91
C ALA A 195 -0.38 12.39 -1.35
N TRP A 196 -1.28 12.15 -0.38
CA TRP A 196 -2.69 11.90 -0.58
C TRP A 196 -3.49 13.21 -0.52
N ASP A 197 -3.90 13.78 -1.66
CA ASP A 197 -4.73 15.00 -1.72
C ASP A 197 -6.06 14.91 -0.94
N GLY A 198 -6.50 13.71 -0.54
CA GLY A 198 -7.64 13.52 0.39
C GLY A 198 -7.31 13.83 1.86
N GLY A 199 -6.07 14.21 2.17
CA GLY A 199 -5.55 14.42 3.53
C GLY A 199 -6.22 15.55 4.31
N LYS A 200 -6.91 16.49 3.65
CA LYS A 200 -7.71 17.52 4.34
C LYS A 200 -8.83 16.94 5.22
N LYS A 201 -9.24 15.67 5.03
CA LYS A 201 -10.26 15.02 5.88
C LYS A 201 -9.69 14.20 7.04
N HIS A 202 -8.38 13.96 7.10
CA HIS A 202 -7.75 13.11 8.12
C HIS A 202 -6.64 13.81 8.92
N ARG A 203 -6.25 15.03 8.54
CA ARG A 203 -5.54 15.95 9.42
C ARG A 203 -6.53 16.42 10.50
N ILE A 204 -6.41 15.81 11.67
CA ILE A 204 -6.95 16.39 12.90
C ILE A 204 -5.95 17.51 13.21
N GLU A 205 -6.38 18.76 13.06
CA GLU A 205 -5.65 19.95 13.54
C GLU A 205 -5.62 19.98 15.07
#